data_AF-A0A7K2MB19-F1
#
_entry.id   AF-A0A7K2MB19-F1
#
_cell.length_a   1.000
_cell.length_b   1.000
_cell.length_c   1.000
_cell.angle_alpha   90.00
_cell.angle_beta   90.00
_cell.angle_gamma   90.00
#
_symmetry.space_group_name_H-M   'P 1'
#
loop_
_entity.id
_entity.type
_entity.pdbx_description
1 polymer ?
#
loop_
_entity_poly.entity_id
_entity_poly.type
_entity_poly.pdbx_seq_one_letter_code
_entity_poly.pdbx_strand_id
1 'polypeptide(L)'
;DFAKYSVKFAGVTPPTTPPTSPPPSSPTPPPSTQCKTAWSASTAYTGGSEVSYNGHNWKAKWWTQNETPGASQWGPWEDEGAC
;
A
#
# COMPACT_ATOMS: atom_id res chain seq x y z
N ASP A 1 -25.56 -32.60 19.29
CA ASP A 1 -26.28 -31.41 18.82
C ASP A 1 -25.84 -31.11 17.40
N PHE A 2 -26.78 -31.04 16.45
CA PHE A 2 -26.54 -31.09 15.01
C PHE A 2 -27.25 -29.91 14.34
N ALA A 3 -26.50 -28.88 13.89
CA ALA A 3 -26.85 -27.92 12.80
C ALA A 3 -25.85 -26.74 12.81
N LYS A 4 -24.95 -26.61 11.82
CA LYS A 4 -25.14 -25.90 10.51
C LYS A 4 -24.82 -24.39 10.64
N TYR A 5 -23.99 -23.76 9.79
CA TYR A 5 -23.81 -24.00 8.36
C TYR A 5 -22.36 -23.84 7.87
N SER A 6 -22.12 -24.53 6.78
CA SER A 6 -20.88 -24.79 6.06
C SER A 6 -20.42 -23.63 5.17
N VAL A 7 -19.11 -23.49 5.02
CA VAL A 7 -18.45 -23.31 3.70
C VAL A 7 -17.23 -24.22 3.69
N LYS A 8 -17.17 -25.20 2.80
CA LYS A 8 -16.02 -26.11 2.65
C LYS A 8 -15.75 -26.34 1.17
N PHE A 9 -14.63 -25.78 0.72
CA PHE A 9 -13.87 -26.33 -0.40
C PHE A 9 -12.50 -26.78 0.16
N ALA A 10 -12.13 -28.00 -0.22
CA ALA A 10 -10.92 -28.75 0.14
C ALA A 10 -9.63 -27.95 -0.19
N GLY A 11 -8.49 -28.07 0.48
CA GLY A 11 -7.87 -29.14 1.26
C GLY A 11 -6.47 -29.41 0.66
N VAL A 12 -5.43 -29.49 1.52
CA VAL A 12 -4.00 -29.91 1.33
C VAL A 12 -3.01 -28.80 0.83
N THR A 13 -1.81 -28.47 1.38
CA THR A 13 -0.84 -29.01 2.40
C THR A 13 0.10 -27.88 2.98
N PRO A 14 0.72 -28.00 4.18
CA PRO A 14 1.78 -27.10 4.76
C PRO A 14 3.24 -27.62 4.50
N PRO A 15 4.40 -26.99 4.85
CA PRO A 15 4.77 -25.64 5.36
C PRO A 15 5.89 -24.87 4.53
N THR A 16 6.14 -23.61 4.90
CA THR A 16 7.28 -22.67 4.61
C THR A 16 8.03 -22.73 3.26
N THR A 17 7.75 -21.78 2.36
CA THR A 17 8.74 -21.29 1.38
C THR A 17 9.34 -19.97 1.89
N PRO A 18 10.68 -19.83 2.01
CA PRO A 18 11.31 -18.53 2.26
C PRO A 18 10.93 -17.54 1.14
N PRO A 19 10.84 -16.23 1.40
CA PRO A 19 10.65 -15.26 0.34
C PRO A 19 11.94 -15.14 -0.45
N THR A 20 12.14 -15.99 -1.46
CA THR A 20 13.22 -15.78 -2.43
C THR A 20 12.60 -15.50 -3.77
N SER A 21 11.96 -14.32 -3.86
CA SER A 21 11.86 -13.63 -5.14
C SER A 21 13.30 -13.23 -5.54
N PRO A 22 13.72 -13.45 -6.79
CA PRO A 22 15.06 -13.05 -7.24
C PRO A 22 15.28 -11.55 -6.94
N PRO A 23 16.50 -11.10 -6.61
CA PRO A 23 16.74 -9.66 -6.53
C PRO A 23 16.53 -9.08 -7.93
N PRO A 24 15.58 -8.15 -8.13
CA PRO A 24 15.67 -7.31 -9.30
C PRO A 24 16.90 -6.42 -9.08
N SER A 25 18.02 -6.79 -9.70
CA SER A 25 19.09 -5.85 -10.04
C SER A 25 18.53 -4.89 -11.10
N SER A 26 17.61 -4.02 -10.67
CA SER A 26 17.19 -2.87 -11.45
C SER A 26 18.39 -1.93 -11.55
N PRO A 27 18.72 -1.39 -12.73
CA PRO A 27 19.70 -0.33 -12.83
C PRO A 27 19.26 0.79 -11.88
N THR A 28 20.18 1.29 -11.06
CA THR A 28 19.97 2.50 -10.26
C THR A 28 19.53 3.60 -11.21
N PRO A 29 18.24 4.00 -11.21
CA PRO A 29 17.84 5.19 -11.92
C PRO A 29 18.58 6.35 -11.25
N PRO A 30 18.94 7.42 -11.98
CA PRO A 30 19.28 8.68 -11.31
C PRO A 30 18.16 9.01 -10.30
N PRO A 31 18.42 9.78 -9.23
CA PRO A 31 17.37 10.28 -8.34
C PRO A 31 16.48 11.27 -9.11
N SER A 32 15.74 10.73 -10.07
CA SER A 32 14.44 11.22 -10.49
C SER A 32 13.61 11.13 -9.23
N THR A 33 12.93 12.22 -8.87
CA THR A 33 11.96 12.24 -7.80
C THR A 33 10.88 11.22 -8.14
N GLN A 34 11.11 9.94 -7.83
CA GLN A 34 10.27 8.87 -8.33
C GLN A 34 8.94 8.98 -7.63
N CYS A 35 7.87 9.02 -8.42
CA CYS A 35 6.53 8.87 -7.90
C CYS A 35 6.46 7.59 -7.07
N LYS A 36 6.02 7.74 -5.83
CA LYS A 36 5.70 6.61 -4.95
C LYS A 36 4.55 5.80 -5.55
N THR A 37 4.23 4.67 -4.92
CA THR A 37 3.09 3.86 -5.35
C THR A 37 1.82 4.70 -5.42
N ALA A 38 1.07 4.58 -6.53
CA ALA A 38 -0.17 5.32 -6.69
C ALA A 38 -1.13 5.05 -5.52
N TRP A 39 -1.73 6.11 -4.97
CA TRP A 39 -2.71 5.99 -3.90
C TRP A 39 -3.88 5.09 -4.33
N SER A 40 -4.33 4.25 -3.41
CA SER A 40 -5.40 3.28 -3.60
C SER A 40 -6.42 3.40 -2.47
N ALA A 41 -7.68 3.64 -2.82
CA ALA A 41 -8.75 3.82 -1.85
C ALA A 41 -9.00 2.59 -0.96
N SER A 42 -8.75 1.39 -1.50
CA SER A 42 -8.89 0.11 -0.78
C SER A 42 -7.76 -0.18 0.21
N THR A 43 -6.66 0.58 0.16
CA THR A 43 -5.48 0.35 0.99
C THR A 43 -5.56 1.19 2.25
N ALA A 44 -5.31 0.56 3.40
CA ALA A 44 -5.07 1.29 4.64
C ALA A 44 -3.60 1.71 4.71
N TYR A 45 -3.38 3.00 4.90
CA TYR A 45 -2.07 3.63 5.03
C TYR A 45 -1.85 4.05 6.47
N THR A 46 -0.81 3.55 7.11
CA THR A 46 -0.41 3.97 8.46
C THR A 46 0.41 5.26 8.41
N GLY A 47 0.57 5.93 9.55
CA GLY A 47 1.50 7.06 9.67
C GLY A 47 2.89 6.69 9.15
N GLY A 48 3.47 7.54 8.30
CA GLY A 48 4.71 7.31 7.58
C GLY A 48 4.57 6.68 6.19
N SER A 49 3.37 6.23 5.78
CA SER A 49 3.18 5.66 4.44
C SER A 49 3.27 6.74 3.37
N GLU A 50 3.99 6.49 2.28
CA GLU A 50 4.10 7.44 1.16
C GLU A 50 3.38 6.90 -0.09
N VAL A 51 2.65 7.77 -0.78
CA VAL A 51 1.92 7.45 -2.01
C VAL A 51 2.07 8.57 -3.03
N SER A 52 1.85 8.29 -4.31
CA SER A 52 1.69 9.35 -5.31
C SER A 52 0.23 9.56 -5.67
N TYR A 53 -0.17 10.82 -5.79
CA TYR A 53 -1.49 11.23 -6.27
C TYR A 53 -1.39 12.59 -6.97
N ASN A 54 -2.01 12.67 -8.15
CA ASN A 54 -2.05 13.90 -8.97
C ASN A 54 -0.66 14.48 -9.33
N GLY A 55 0.36 13.63 -9.52
CA GLY A 55 1.74 14.06 -9.82
C GLY A 55 2.47 14.64 -8.61
N HIS A 56 1.99 14.34 -7.40
CA HIS A 56 2.62 14.72 -6.14
C HIS A 56 2.81 13.49 -5.27
N ASN A 57 3.87 13.48 -4.49
CA ASN A 57 4.06 12.52 -3.41
C ASN A 57 3.39 13.03 -2.14
N TRP A 58 2.78 12.11 -1.40
CA TRP A 58 2.02 12.39 -0.19
C TRP A 58 2.43 11.42 0.91
N LYS A 59 2.67 11.94 2.11
CA LYS A 59 2.97 11.15 3.31
C LYS A 59 1.78 11.13 4.26
N ALA A 60 1.35 9.93 4.65
CA ALA A 60 0.33 9.74 5.67
C ALA A 60 0.89 10.15 7.04
N LYS A 61 0.20 11.04 7.74
CA LYS A 61 0.55 11.53 9.09
C LYS A 61 0.07 10.55 10.17
N TRP A 62 -1.03 9.87 9.91
CA TRP A 62 -1.63 8.84 10.78
C TRP A 62 -2.36 7.79 9.94
N TRP A 63 -3.00 6.81 10.61
CA TRP A 63 -3.76 5.78 9.93
C TRP A 63 -4.92 6.37 9.12
N THR A 64 -5.00 6.02 7.85
CA THR A 64 -6.04 6.47 6.93
C THR A 64 -6.38 5.39 5.91
N GLN A 65 -7.63 5.32 5.48
CA GLN A 65 -8.09 4.42 4.43
C GLN A 65 -9.16 5.13 3.64
N ASN A 66 -9.13 5.01 2.30
CA ASN A 66 -10.10 5.64 1.39
C ASN A 66 -10.12 7.19 1.44
N GLU A 67 -9.18 7.85 2.12
CA GLU A 67 -9.04 9.31 2.10
C GLU A 67 -8.11 9.75 0.97
N THR A 68 -8.57 10.67 0.13
CA THR A 68 -7.81 11.14 -1.04
C THR A 68 -6.71 12.13 -0.62
N PRO A 69 -5.45 11.95 -1.05
CA PRO A 69 -4.40 12.90 -0.79
C PRO A 69 -4.69 14.27 -1.42
N GLY A 70 -4.50 15.34 -0.66
CA GLY A 70 -4.84 16.71 -1.08
C GLY A 70 -6.31 17.10 -1.00
N ALA A 71 -7.23 16.19 -0.59
CA ALA A 71 -8.62 16.54 -0.36
C ALA A 71 -8.83 17.51 0.82
N SER A 72 -7.90 17.54 1.77
CA SER A 72 -7.93 18.44 2.92
C SER A 72 -6.52 18.80 3.37
N GLN A 73 -6.23 20.08 3.52
CA GLN A 73 -4.95 20.58 4.05
C GLN A 73 -4.68 20.16 5.51
N TRP A 74 -5.75 19.82 6.25
CA TRP A 74 -5.70 19.29 7.62
C TRP A 74 -5.91 17.77 7.65
N GLY A 75 -5.96 17.14 6.48
CA GLY A 75 -6.22 15.71 6.34
C GLY A 75 -5.03 14.86 6.76
N PRO A 76 -5.15 13.54 6.60
CA PRO A 76 -4.10 12.59 6.94
C PRO A 76 -2.89 12.68 6.02
N TRP A 77 -2.95 13.40 4.91
CA TRP A 77 -1.90 13.45 3.90
C TRP A 77 -1.12 14.77 3.96
N GLU A 78 0.19 14.65 4.02
CA GLU A 78 1.16 15.74 3.92
C GLU A 78 1.76 15.74 2.52
N ASP A 79 1.69 16.86 1.81
CA ASP A 79 2.32 17.02 0.49
C ASP A 79 3.84 17.01 0.66
N GLU A 80 4.51 16.10 -0.05
CA GLU A 80 5.98 16.02 -0.11
C GLU A 80 6.52 16.62 -1.42
N GLY A 81 5.63 17.23 -2.22
CA GLY A 81 5.94 17.91 -3.47
C GLY A 81 5.77 17.03 -4.71
N ALA A 82 6.11 17.62 -5.85
CA ALA A 82 5.92 16.99 -7.15
C ALA A 82 6.77 15.72 -7.30
N CYS A 83 6.18 14.73 -7.95
CA CYS A 83 6.84 13.59 -8.56
C CYS A 83 6.52 13.58 -10.07
#